data_AF-A0A1I4XRD0-F1
#
_entry.id   AF-A0A1I4XRD0-F1
#
_cell.length_a   1.000
_cell.length_b   1.000
_cell.length_c   1.000
_cell.angle_alpha   90.00
_cell.angle_beta   90.00
_cell.angle_gamma   90.00
#
_symmetry.space_group_name_H-M   'P 1'
#
loop_
_entity.id
_entity.type
_entity.pdbx_description
1 polymer ?
#
loop_
_entity_poly.entity_id
_entity_poly.type
_entity_poly.pdbx_seq_one_letter_code
_entity_poly.pdbx_strand_id
1 'polypeptide(L)'
;MPLPTGLAAAALLGLLTLLATARRGRRRPCPETGHPESLTAVLDPGDEEYLAWLADHHWPGDEYLDLENEWLTELEFGEPADHYESPMCPRCNLRREDVWPCPTCGRLLHSSCGHGMRRRTVDRPYRTHGTNEAVIAEWICTGCTSVVGLDVDHGGEPDEGLLR
;
A
#
# COMPACT_ATOMS: atom_id res chain seq x y z
N MET A 1 11.78 3.73 -70.96
CA MET A 1 11.10 2.77 -70.08
C MET A 1 10.80 3.44 -68.75
N PRO A 2 9.57 3.87 -68.46
CA PRO A 2 9.21 4.40 -67.15
C PRO A 2 8.57 3.31 -66.27
N LEU A 3 8.64 3.51 -64.95
CA LEU A 3 7.81 2.89 -63.90
C LEU A 3 8.25 1.51 -63.39
N PRO A 4 9.02 1.52 -62.28
CA PRO A 4 8.57 0.74 -61.12
C PRO A 4 8.38 1.59 -59.84
N THR A 5 8.86 2.84 -59.83
CA THR A 5 8.84 3.70 -58.63
C THR A 5 7.45 4.24 -58.26
N GLY A 6 6.56 4.43 -59.24
CA GLY A 6 5.20 4.94 -59.00
C GLY A 6 4.31 3.97 -58.21
N LEU A 7 4.40 2.66 -58.49
CA LEU A 7 3.59 1.65 -57.80
C LEU A 7 4.06 1.42 -56.37
N ALA A 8 5.37 1.46 -56.12
CA ALA A 8 5.93 1.36 -54.77
C ALA A 8 5.50 2.55 -53.89
N ALA A 9 5.49 3.77 -54.44
CA ALA A 9 5.05 4.96 -53.72
C ALA A 9 3.54 4.92 -53.40
N ALA A 10 2.70 4.47 -54.35
CA ALA A 10 1.26 4.33 -54.12
C ALA A 10 0.94 3.25 -53.09
N ALA A 11 1.66 2.12 -53.10
CA ALA A 11 1.52 1.05 -52.11
C ALA A 11 1.94 1.52 -50.70
N LEU A 12 3.03 2.27 -50.59
CA LEU A 12 3.48 2.86 -49.33
C LEU A 12 2.47 3.89 -48.80
N LEU A 13 1.94 4.76 -49.66
CA LEU A 13 0.90 5.72 -49.28
C LEU A 13 -0.40 5.04 -48.84
N GLY A 14 -0.81 3.96 -49.51
CA GLY A 14 -1.95 3.13 -49.11
C GLY A 14 -1.74 2.44 -47.76
N LEU A 15 -0.55 1.89 -47.53
CA LEU A 15 -0.19 1.26 -46.26
C LEU A 15 -0.15 2.28 -45.11
N LEU A 16 0.43 3.46 -45.35
CA LEU A 16 0.50 4.54 -44.36
C LEU A 16 -0.88 5.11 -44.02
N THR A 17 -1.78 5.21 -44.99
CA THR A 17 -3.18 5.63 -44.75
C THR A 17 -3.97 4.57 -43.99
N LEU A 18 -3.81 3.28 -44.30
CA LEU A 18 -4.39 2.18 -43.53
C LEU A 18 -3.87 2.13 -42.08
N LEU A 19 -2.56 2.34 -41.89
CA LEU A 19 -1.97 2.39 -40.54
C LEU A 19 -2.44 3.63 -39.77
N ALA A 20 -2.62 4.77 -40.44
CA ALA A 20 -3.13 5.98 -39.82
C ALA A 20 -4.62 5.86 -39.41
N THR A 21 -5.46 5.21 -40.22
CA THR A 21 -6.87 4.96 -39.87
C THR A 21 -7.01 3.90 -38.77
N ALA A 22 -6.23 2.82 -38.82
CA ALA A 22 -6.18 1.83 -37.75
C ALA A 22 -5.73 2.43 -36.41
N ARG A 23 -4.72 3.33 -36.43
CA ARG A 23 -4.29 4.05 -35.22
C ARG A 23 -5.30 5.06 -34.70
N ARG A 24 -6.12 5.67 -35.57
CA ARG A 24 -7.20 6.58 -35.15
C ARG A 24 -8.38 5.82 -34.54
N GLY A 25 -8.75 4.65 -35.06
CA GLY A 25 -9.77 3.80 -34.44
C GLY A 25 -9.35 3.22 -33.09
N ARG A 26 -8.04 3.11 -32.84
CA ARG A 26 -7.47 2.68 -31.55
C ARG A 26 -7.23 3.82 -30.55
N ARG A 27 -7.46 5.08 -30.92
CA ARG A 27 -7.51 6.17 -29.94
C ARG A 27 -8.85 6.09 -29.21
N ARG A 28 -8.86 5.27 -28.16
CA ARG A 28 -9.80 5.40 -27.04
C ARG A 28 -9.83 6.90 -26.65
N PRO A 29 -11.01 7.50 -26.37
CA PRO A 29 -11.06 8.84 -25.82
C PRO A 29 -10.09 8.88 -24.63
N CYS A 30 -9.13 9.80 -24.69
CA CYS A 30 -8.30 10.12 -23.54
C CYS A 30 -9.28 10.64 -22.49
N PRO A 31 -9.53 9.94 -21.36
CA PRO A 31 -10.28 10.56 -20.28
C PRO A 31 -9.52 11.82 -19.89
N GLU A 32 -10.24 12.94 -19.89
CA GLU A 32 -9.73 14.21 -19.41
C GLU A 32 -9.17 14.01 -18.01
N THR A 33 -7.88 14.28 -17.84
CA THR A 33 -7.26 14.79 -16.61
C THR A 33 -7.96 14.40 -15.29
N GLY A 34 -8.04 13.10 -15.01
CA GLY A 34 -8.41 12.57 -13.71
C GLY A 34 -7.31 11.64 -13.26
N HIS A 35 -6.53 12.05 -12.26
CA HIS A 35 -5.75 11.08 -11.48
C HIS A 35 -6.76 10.06 -10.92
N PRO A 36 -6.42 8.75 -10.83
CA PRO A 36 -7.41 7.73 -10.50
C PRO A 36 -8.16 8.10 -9.22
N GLU A 37 -9.49 8.16 -9.37
CA GLU A 37 -10.44 8.41 -8.30
C GLU A 37 -10.45 7.13 -7.43
N SER A 38 -9.64 7.10 -6.37
CA SER A 38 -9.47 5.99 -5.43
C SER A 38 -8.53 4.84 -5.83
N LEU A 39 -7.72 4.40 -4.86
CA LEU A 39 -6.93 3.16 -4.86
C LEU A 39 -7.81 1.88 -4.94
N THR A 40 -9.13 2.03 -4.90
CA THR A 40 -10.11 0.94 -4.92
C THR A 40 -11.04 1.00 -6.13
N ALA A 41 -10.68 1.75 -7.18
CA ALA A 41 -11.48 1.78 -8.40
C ALA A 41 -11.54 0.37 -9.01
N VAL A 42 -12.76 -0.14 -9.25
CA VAL A 42 -12.96 -1.41 -9.96
C VAL A 42 -12.53 -1.21 -11.41
N LEU A 43 -11.54 -1.99 -11.84
CA LEU A 43 -11.00 -1.89 -13.19
C LEU A 43 -11.86 -2.68 -14.18
N ASP A 44 -11.85 -2.25 -15.44
CA ASP A 44 -12.39 -3.09 -16.51
C ASP A 44 -11.47 -4.32 -16.71
N PRO A 45 -12.00 -5.51 -17.05
CA PRO A 45 -11.20 -6.74 -17.16
C PRO A 45 -9.99 -6.63 -18.11
N GLY A 46 -10.13 -5.88 -19.20
CA GLY A 46 -9.02 -5.68 -20.15
C GLY A 46 -7.92 -4.76 -19.62
N ASP A 47 -8.26 -3.85 -18.72
CA ASP A 47 -7.27 -2.98 -18.08
C ASP A 47 -6.55 -3.75 -16.96
N GLU A 48 -7.24 -4.66 -16.25
CA GLU A 48 -6.62 -5.62 -15.32
C GLU A 48 -5.61 -6.53 -16.03
N GLU A 49 -6.01 -7.16 -17.15
CA GLU A 49 -5.13 -8.01 -17.95
C GLU A 49 -3.89 -7.24 -18.46
N TYR A 50 -4.07 -5.99 -18.87
CA TYR A 50 -2.97 -5.14 -19.31
C TYR A 50 -1.99 -4.84 -18.17
N LEU A 51 -2.48 -4.54 -16.97
CA LEU A 51 -1.64 -4.29 -15.80
C LEU A 51 -0.92 -5.56 -15.33
N ALA A 52 -1.60 -6.71 -15.34
CA ALA A 52 -0.99 -8.00 -15.03
C ALA A 52 0.15 -8.33 -16.02
N TRP A 53 -0.07 -8.12 -17.32
CA TRP A 53 0.98 -8.27 -18.34
C TRP A 53 2.15 -7.31 -18.12
N LEU A 54 1.86 -6.05 -17.76
CA LEU A 54 2.88 -5.04 -17.51
C LEU A 54 3.74 -5.39 -16.30
N ALA A 55 3.12 -5.91 -15.23
CA ALA A 55 3.81 -6.40 -14.05
C ALA A 55 4.75 -7.56 -14.39
N ASP A 56 4.25 -8.59 -15.08
CA ASP A 56 5.05 -9.74 -15.53
C ASP A 56 6.26 -9.32 -16.39
N HIS A 57 6.05 -8.35 -17.30
CA HIS A 57 7.12 -7.87 -18.17
C HIS A 57 8.21 -7.09 -17.43
N HIS A 58 7.83 -6.26 -16.46
CA HIS A 58 8.77 -5.38 -15.76
C HIS A 58 9.38 -5.99 -14.51
N TRP A 59 8.78 -7.07 -13.98
CA TRP A 59 9.22 -7.74 -12.76
C TRP A 59 9.34 -9.27 -12.94
N PRO A 60 10.20 -9.74 -13.86
CA PRO A 60 10.40 -11.17 -14.09
C PRO A 60 11.19 -11.77 -12.93
N GLY A 61 10.48 -12.22 -11.88
CA GLY A 61 11.05 -12.66 -10.61
C GLY A 61 10.53 -11.82 -9.44
N ASP A 62 9.22 -11.61 -9.41
CA ASP A 62 8.58 -10.92 -8.30
C ASP A 62 8.57 -11.81 -7.06
N GLU A 63 9.57 -11.59 -6.20
CA GLU A 63 9.74 -12.27 -4.92
C GLU A 63 8.48 -12.16 -4.03
N TYR A 64 7.66 -11.11 -4.18
CA TYR A 64 6.40 -10.99 -3.45
C TYR A 64 5.29 -11.85 -4.04
N LEU A 65 5.23 -11.97 -5.36
CA LEU A 65 4.28 -12.86 -6.03
C LEU A 65 4.59 -14.32 -5.74
N ASP A 66 5.88 -14.68 -5.72
CA ASP A 66 6.33 -16.02 -5.32
C ASP A 66 5.95 -16.32 -3.87
N LEU A 67 6.15 -15.36 -2.96
CA LEU A 67 5.74 -15.47 -1.55
C LEU A 67 4.21 -15.59 -1.38
N GLU A 68 3.43 -14.83 -2.16
CA GLU A 68 1.96 -14.93 -2.16
C GLU A 68 1.50 -16.31 -2.63
N ASN A 69 2.12 -16.86 -3.68
CA ASN A 69 1.83 -18.21 -4.17
C ASN A 69 2.19 -19.29 -3.13
N GLU A 70 3.30 -19.13 -2.42
CA GLU A 70 3.67 -19.98 -1.30
C GLU A 70 2.60 -19.93 -0.20
N TRP A 71 2.15 -18.73 0.19
CA TRP A 71 1.11 -18.56 1.20
C TRP A 71 -0.24 -19.14 0.77
N LEU A 72 -0.64 -18.95 -0.49
CA LEU A 72 -1.87 -19.55 -1.02
C LEU A 72 -1.81 -21.08 -0.97
N THR A 73 -0.66 -21.65 -1.31
CA THR A 73 -0.42 -23.10 -1.22
C THR A 73 -0.48 -23.56 0.25
N GLU A 74 0.16 -22.85 1.17
CA GLU A 74 0.09 -23.16 2.60
C GLU A 74 -1.33 -23.06 3.16
N LEU A 75 -2.14 -22.12 2.68
CA LEU A 75 -3.54 -21.94 3.11
C LEU A 75 -4.49 -22.98 2.49
N GLU A 76 -4.23 -23.45 1.27
CA GLU A 76 -5.04 -24.48 0.60
C GLU A 76 -4.79 -25.89 1.20
N PHE A 77 -3.58 -26.14 1.70
CA PHE A 77 -3.17 -27.45 2.25
C PHE A 77 -2.97 -27.47 3.78
N GLY A 78 -2.99 -26.32 4.45
CA GLY A 78 -2.90 -26.22 5.90
C GLY A 78 -4.20 -26.60 6.58
N GLU A 79 -4.11 -27.28 7.75
CA GLU A 79 -5.20 -27.23 8.73
C GLU A 79 -5.63 -25.77 8.92
N PRO A 80 -6.94 -25.49 9.14
CA PRO A 80 -7.43 -24.13 9.25
C PRO A 80 -6.52 -23.39 10.21
N ALA A 81 -5.76 -22.42 9.70
CA ALA A 81 -4.74 -21.72 10.46
C ALA A 81 -5.39 -21.36 11.79
N ASP A 82 -4.91 -21.98 12.89
CA ASP A 82 -5.44 -21.78 14.23
C ASP A 82 -5.67 -20.29 14.35
N HIS A 83 -6.95 -19.87 14.35
CA HIS A 83 -7.29 -18.46 14.20
C HIS A 83 -6.44 -17.70 15.19
N TYR A 84 -5.54 -16.83 14.71
CA TYR A 84 -4.60 -16.14 15.58
C TYR A 84 -5.41 -15.46 16.68
N GLU A 85 -5.38 -16.06 17.87
CA GLU A 85 -6.19 -15.59 18.97
C GLU A 85 -5.46 -14.41 19.57
N SER A 86 -5.89 -13.19 19.20
CA SER A 86 -5.33 -11.98 19.76
C SER A 86 -5.32 -12.06 21.29
N PRO A 87 -4.15 -11.81 21.93
CA PRO A 87 -4.00 -11.99 23.36
C PRO A 87 -4.92 -11.03 24.12
N MET A 88 -5.43 -11.47 25.26
CA MET A 88 -6.25 -10.64 26.12
C MET A 88 -5.37 -9.69 26.94
N CYS A 89 -5.72 -8.40 26.95
CA CYS A 89 -5.07 -7.46 27.85
C CYS A 89 -5.43 -7.79 29.31
N PRO A 90 -4.46 -8.03 30.22
CA PRO A 90 -4.74 -8.41 31.61
C PRO A 90 -5.33 -7.25 32.44
N ARG A 91 -5.30 -6.01 31.94
CA ARG A 91 -5.84 -4.84 32.66
C ARG A 91 -7.32 -4.59 32.38
N CYS A 92 -7.73 -4.63 31.11
CA CYS A 92 -9.10 -4.29 30.71
C CYS A 92 -9.88 -5.50 30.18
N ASN A 93 -9.24 -6.67 30.08
CA ASN A 93 -9.84 -7.92 29.64
C ASN A 93 -10.46 -7.86 28.23
N LEU A 94 -9.92 -6.98 27.37
CA LEU A 94 -10.36 -6.82 25.99
C LEU A 94 -9.39 -7.56 25.05
N ARG A 95 -9.96 -8.24 24.05
CA ARG A 95 -9.25 -8.67 22.84
C ARG A 95 -9.40 -7.56 21.82
N ARG A 96 -8.31 -6.87 21.53
CA ARG A 96 -8.28 -5.81 20.52
C ARG A 96 -7.03 -5.98 19.68
N GLU A 97 -7.10 -5.48 18.45
CA GLU A 97 -5.98 -5.43 17.48
C GLU A 97 -4.77 -4.67 18.04
N ASP A 98 -4.98 -3.85 19.06
CA ASP A 98 -3.97 -3.06 19.74
C ASP A 98 -3.40 -3.74 21.00
N VAL A 99 -3.53 -5.07 21.13
CA VAL A 99 -2.80 -5.87 22.14
C VAL A 99 -1.71 -6.71 21.47
N TRP A 100 -0.45 -6.46 21.83
CA TRP A 100 0.69 -7.14 21.21
C TRP A 100 1.84 -7.41 22.20
N PRO A 101 2.68 -8.43 21.97
CA PRO A 101 3.87 -8.65 22.78
C PRO A 101 4.98 -7.62 22.45
N CYS A 102 5.72 -7.17 23.47
CA CYS A 102 6.92 -6.36 23.26
C CYS A 102 7.95 -7.15 22.43
N PRO A 103 8.49 -6.60 21.33
CA PRO A 103 9.44 -7.32 20.48
C PRO A 103 10.75 -7.67 21.20
N THR A 104 11.11 -6.93 22.25
CA THR A 104 12.35 -7.13 22.99
C THR A 104 12.22 -8.17 24.11
N CYS A 105 11.07 -8.21 24.81
CA CYS A 105 10.94 -9.02 26.04
C CYS A 105 9.64 -9.81 26.17
N GLY A 106 8.76 -9.77 25.17
CA GLY A 106 7.49 -10.52 25.14
C GLY A 106 6.41 -10.01 26.09
N ARG A 107 6.66 -8.99 26.93
CA ARG A 107 5.63 -8.41 27.80
C ARG A 107 4.45 -7.91 26.96
N LEU A 108 3.23 -8.25 27.34
CA LEU A 108 2.02 -7.74 26.68
C LEU A 108 1.87 -6.23 26.84
N LEU A 109 1.57 -5.58 25.72
CA LEU A 109 1.38 -4.14 25.55
C LEU A 109 -0.03 -3.91 25.04
N HIS A 110 -0.69 -2.85 25.52
CA HIS A 110 -1.99 -2.43 25.01
C HIS A 110 -2.04 -0.91 24.92
N SER A 111 -2.11 -0.33 23.71
CA SER A 111 -2.06 1.13 23.55
C SER A 111 -3.30 1.83 24.10
N SER A 112 -4.51 1.32 23.86
CA SER A 112 -5.74 1.98 24.33
C SER A 112 -5.75 2.19 25.85
N CYS A 113 -5.34 1.19 26.64
CA CYS A 113 -5.36 1.29 28.11
C CYS A 113 -3.98 1.57 28.73
N GLY A 114 -2.94 1.74 27.90
CA GLY A 114 -1.55 1.92 28.31
C GLY A 114 -0.96 0.74 29.10
N HIS A 115 -1.49 -0.49 28.98
CA HIS A 115 -0.94 -1.61 29.74
C HIS A 115 0.48 -1.94 29.23
N GLY A 116 1.39 -2.21 30.17
CA GLY A 116 2.76 -2.60 29.85
C GLY A 116 3.64 -1.46 29.32
N MET A 117 3.09 -0.26 29.10
CA MET A 117 3.79 0.87 28.51
C MET A 117 3.68 2.15 29.34
N ARG A 118 4.64 3.06 29.16
CA ARG A 118 4.62 4.41 29.72
C ARG A 118 4.99 5.42 28.64
N ARG A 119 4.34 6.59 28.65
CA ARG A 119 4.66 7.69 27.75
C ARG A 119 5.83 8.52 28.30
N ARG A 120 6.81 8.84 27.46
CA ARG A 120 7.91 9.76 27.74
C ARG A 120 7.89 10.88 26.70
N THR A 121 7.60 12.11 27.12
CA THR A 121 7.75 13.27 26.26
C THR A 121 9.21 13.44 25.84
N VAL A 122 9.47 13.79 24.59
CA VAL A 122 10.83 14.06 24.11
C VAL A 122 11.16 15.55 24.25
N ASP A 123 12.34 15.86 24.76
CA ASP A 123 12.75 17.26 25.00
C ASP A 123 12.95 18.04 23.70
N ARG A 124 13.38 17.35 22.64
CA ARG A 124 13.59 17.89 21.31
C ARG A 124 12.83 17.03 20.31
N PRO A 125 11.69 17.50 19.80
CA PRO A 125 10.96 16.79 18.77
C PRO A 125 11.85 16.48 17.58
N TYR A 126 11.79 15.25 17.09
CA TYR A 126 12.59 14.77 15.97
C TYR A 126 11.70 14.12 14.91
N ARG A 127 12.22 13.97 13.70
CA ARG A 127 11.49 13.35 12.59
C ARG A 127 12.05 11.96 12.30
N THR A 128 11.17 11.00 12.07
CA THR A 128 11.55 9.70 11.55
C THR A 128 11.66 9.75 10.03
N HIS A 129 12.54 8.92 9.46
CA HIS A 129 12.70 8.86 8.01
C HIS A 129 11.38 8.42 7.35
N GLY A 130 10.85 9.25 6.45
CA GLY A 130 9.61 8.96 5.71
C GLY A 130 8.34 9.63 6.24
N THR A 131 8.38 10.33 7.39
CA THR A 131 7.24 11.12 7.89
C THR A 131 7.61 12.59 8.05
N ASN A 132 6.69 13.49 7.69
CA ASN A 132 6.87 14.94 7.92
C ASN A 132 6.44 15.39 9.33
N GLU A 133 5.81 14.50 10.09
CA GLU A 133 5.33 14.73 11.44
C GLU A 133 6.48 14.67 12.46
N ALA A 134 6.42 15.55 13.47
CA ALA A 134 7.44 15.60 14.52
C ALA A 134 7.04 14.67 15.67
N VAL A 135 7.92 13.76 16.08
CA VAL A 135 7.74 12.92 17.26
C VAL A 135 7.80 13.82 18.51
N ILE A 136 6.74 13.83 19.31
CA ILE A 136 6.61 14.61 20.55
C ILE A 136 6.66 13.75 21.81
N ALA A 137 6.42 12.45 21.69
CA ALA A 137 6.65 11.51 22.78
C ALA A 137 6.94 10.09 22.27
N GLU A 138 7.49 9.28 23.16
CA GLU A 138 7.79 7.87 22.93
C GLU A 138 7.01 7.02 23.94
N TRP A 139 6.45 5.92 23.46
CA TRP A 139 5.90 4.87 24.29
C TRP A 139 7.00 3.86 24.62
N ILE A 140 7.23 3.65 25.91
CA ILE A 140 8.33 2.83 26.42
C ILE A 140 7.77 1.61 27.12
N CYS A 141 8.28 0.42 26.80
CA CYS A 141 7.97 -0.80 27.53
C CYS A 141 8.43 -0.68 29.00
N THR A 142 7.53 -0.91 29.93
CA THR A 142 7.82 -0.91 31.38
C THR A 142 8.66 -2.10 31.86
N GLY A 143 8.89 -3.11 31.00
CA GLY A 143 9.69 -4.29 31.32
C GLY A 143 11.16 -4.15 30.93
N CYS A 144 11.43 -3.81 29.67
CA CYS A 144 12.77 -3.78 29.10
C CYS A 144 13.23 -2.37 28.67
N THR A 145 12.40 -1.35 28.84
CA THR A 145 12.67 0.04 28.46
C THR A 145 12.86 0.31 26.96
N SER A 146 12.54 -0.66 26.09
CA SER A 146 12.53 -0.42 24.64
C SER A 146 11.43 0.56 24.24
N VAL A 147 11.70 1.38 23.22
CA VAL A 147 10.67 2.20 22.55
C VAL A 147 9.80 1.26 21.72
N VAL A 148 8.48 1.34 21.89
CA VAL A 148 7.48 0.43 21.30
C VAL A 148 6.40 1.18 20.52
N GLY A 149 6.44 2.52 20.51
CA GLY A 149 5.52 3.37 19.77
C GLY A 149 5.99 4.81 19.83
N LEU A 150 5.53 5.61 18.87
CA LEU A 150 5.84 7.04 18.76
C LEU A 150 4.52 7.81 18.77
N ASP A 151 4.53 8.94 19.44
CA ASP A 151 3.44 9.92 19.46
C ASP A 151 3.92 11.12 18.67
N VAL A 152 3.18 11.50 17.63
CA VAL A 152 3.59 12.50 16.65
C VAL A 152 2.64 13.71 16.71
N ASP A 153 3.19 14.88 16.45
CA ASP A 153 2.41 16.10 16.31
C ASP A 153 1.68 16.06 14.96
N HIS A 154 0.38 15.74 15.02
CA HIS A 154 -0.48 15.72 13.83
C HIS A 154 -0.84 17.12 13.32
N GLY A 155 -0.33 18.19 13.95
CA GLY A 155 -0.72 19.56 13.64
C GLY A 155 -2.17 19.76 14.03
N GLY A 156 -2.41 20.36 15.19
CA GLY A 156 -3.76 20.61 15.67
C GLY A 156 -4.61 21.32 14.61
N GLU A 157 -5.61 20.63 14.07
CA GLU A 157 -6.85 21.33 13.72
C GLU A 157 -7.29 22.04 15.01
N PRO A 158 -7.53 23.36 15.00
CA PRO A 158 -8.03 24.03 16.16
C PRO A 158 -9.33 23.34 16.57
N ASP A 159 -9.36 22.88 17.82
CA ASP A 159 -10.54 22.43 18.52
C ASP A 159 -11.58 23.57 18.47
N GLU A 160 -12.42 23.60 17.43
CA GLU A 160 -13.58 24.47 17.34
C GLU A 160 -14.57 24.03 18.42
N GLY A 161 -14.31 24.50 19.63
CA GLY A 161 -15.33 24.95 20.56
C GLY A 161 -16.41 23.96 20.94
N LEU A 162 -16.07 22.92 21.70
CA LEU A 162 -17.02 22.29 22.62
C LEU A 162 -16.85 22.84 24.05
N LEU A 163 -17.11 24.13 24.20
CA LEU A 163 -17.41 24.77 25.48
C LEU A 163 -18.52 25.82 25.31
N ARG A 164 -19.78 25.37 25.32
CA ARG A 164 -20.82 25.87 26.25
C ARG A 164 -22.11 25.07 26.18
#